data_AF-A0A3B9J9E5-F1
#
_entry.id   AF-A0A3B9J9E5-F1
#
_cell.length_a   1.000
_cell.length_b   1.000
_cell.length_c   1.000
_cell.angle_alpha   90.00
_cell.angle_beta   90.00
_cell.angle_gamma   90.00
#
_symmetry.space_group_name_H-M   'P 1'
#
loop_
_entity.id
_entity.type
_entity.pdbx_description
1 polymer ?
#
loop_
_entity_poly.entity_id
_entity_poly.type
_entity_poly.pdbx_seq_one_letter_code
_entity_poly.pdbx_strand_id
1 'polypeptide(L)'
;MSGDVDWSEGYRVTDAPQVHLYEFDGGAIQAAEVLSYWTQSMWDEQEKPNWVGEFGVQGTAEYPELFHNSIWSALASGAAMTPAEWNSGGSWGRPTPEMKTDMSRFIQFVKGMPLAELNPSRLELSFNDEQVRGWGIAGPQGGLFWVQDFALVGQPIADLRADETVRSGVQVEIAGLLEGAYTITPYDTWQGIYLEPIQVNCTAGQSCILELPDFRMDMAFKIER
;
A
#
# COMPACT_ATOMS: atom_id res chain seq x y z
N MET A 1 -5.19 15.88 -21.70
CA MET A 1 -4.64 14.58 -21.32
C MET A 1 -4.46 14.64 -19.81
N SER A 2 -5.32 13.96 -19.07
CA SER A 2 -5.19 13.74 -17.62
C SER A 2 -4.92 12.24 -17.47
N GLY A 3 -3.66 11.86 -17.36
CA GLY A 3 -3.24 10.46 -17.28
C GLY A 3 -1.73 10.35 -17.46
N ASP A 4 -1.06 9.74 -16.48
CA ASP A 4 0.32 9.23 -16.47
C ASP A 4 1.44 10.15 -16.98
N VAL A 5 1.28 11.47 -16.84
CA VAL A 5 2.32 12.44 -17.18
C VAL A 5 2.67 13.25 -15.94
N ASP A 6 3.96 13.25 -15.61
CA ASP A 6 4.51 14.11 -14.57
C ASP A 6 4.26 15.57 -14.97
N TRP A 7 3.59 16.29 -14.07
CA TRP A 7 3.28 17.70 -14.22
C TRP A 7 3.81 18.50 -13.04
N SER A 8 5.12 18.44 -12.82
CA SER A 8 5.81 19.11 -11.70
C SER A 8 5.46 20.60 -11.57
N GLU A 9 5.32 21.33 -12.69
CA GLU A 9 4.87 22.75 -12.66
C GLU A 9 3.43 22.91 -12.15
N GLY A 10 2.55 21.97 -12.47
CA GLY A 10 1.20 21.92 -11.92
C GLY A 10 1.19 21.59 -10.44
N TYR A 11 1.94 20.55 -10.04
CA TYR A 11 2.06 20.14 -8.64
C TYR A 11 2.58 21.29 -7.74
N ARG A 12 3.49 22.10 -8.27
CA ARG A 12 4.00 23.29 -7.57
C ARG A 12 2.93 24.34 -7.26
N VAL A 13 1.96 24.55 -8.15
CA VAL A 13 0.91 25.57 -7.97
C VAL A 13 -0.36 25.06 -7.30
N THR A 14 -0.60 23.74 -7.29
CA THR A 14 -1.72 23.12 -6.57
C THR A 14 -1.41 22.93 -5.09
N ASP A 15 -2.41 23.08 -4.22
CA ASP A 15 -2.25 22.82 -2.78
C ASP A 15 -2.17 21.32 -2.45
N ALA A 16 -2.83 20.50 -3.27
CA ALA A 16 -2.79 19.04 -3.17
C ALA A 16 -2.55 18.43 -4.56
N PRO A 17 -1.28 18.13 -4.90
CA PRO A 17 -0.94 17.43 -6.14
C PRO A 17 -1.72 16.13 -6.30
N GLN A 18 -2.15 15.84 -7.53
CA GLN A 18 -2.84 14.61 -7.85
C GLN A 18 -2.64 14.17 -9.29
N VAL A 19 -2.78 12.86 -9.51
CA VAL A 19 -2.76 12.23 -10.83
C VAL A 19 -3.97 11.29 -10.94
N HIS A 20 -4.38 11.01 -12.17
CA HIS A 20 -5.39 10.00 -12.48
C HIS A 20 -4.74 8.86 -13.25
N LEU A 21 -5.03 7.62 -12.88
CA LEU A 21 -4.38 6.42 -13.40
C LEU A 21 -5.42 5.48 -14.00
N TYR A 22 -5.27 5.07 -15.27
CA TYR A 22 -6.25 4.17 -15.91
C TYR A 22 -5.63 3.01 -16.69
N GLU A 23 -4.30 2.97 -16.79
CA GLU A 23 -3.57 1.93 -17.53
C GLU A 23 -3.28 0.70 -16.65
N PHE A 24 -4.34 -0.02 -16.26
CA PHE A 24 -4.25 -1.21 -15.40
C PHE A 24 -4.87 -2.48 -15.99
N ASP A 25 -5.16 -2.53 -17.30
CA ASP A 25 -5.77 -3.72 -17.91
C ASP A 25 -4.88 -4.96 -17.73
N GLY A 26 -5.36 -5.95 -16.96
CA GLY A 26 -4.57 -7.14 -16.56
C GLY A 26 -3.48 -6.87 -15.50
N GLY A 27 -3.53 -5.71 -14.85
CA GLY A 27 -2.47 -5.19 -13.97
C GLY A 27 -2.84 -5.12 -12.48
N ALA A 28 -3.74 -5.97 -11.97
CA ALA A 28 -4.23 -5.87 -10.58
C ALA A 28 -3.11 -5.87 -9.51
N ILE A 29 -2.07 -6.71 -9.67
CA ILE A 29 -0.87 -6.70 -8.80
C ILE A 29 0.00 -5.49 -9.08
N GLN A 30 0.21 -5.18 -10.37
CA GLN A 30 1.04 -4.08 -10.85
C GLN A 30 0.55 -2.72 -10.34
N ALA A 31 -0.76 -2.58 -10.12
CA ALA A 31 -1.39 -1.36 -9.62
C ALA A 31 -0.73 -0.83 -8.35
N ALA A 32 -0.28 -1.71 -7.44
CA ALA A 32 0.42 -1.31 -6.23
C ALA A 32 1.68 -0.48 -6.52
N GLU A 33 2.53 -0.93 -7.44
CA GLU A 33 3.76 -0.22 -7.77
C GLU A 33 3.51 1.10 -8.48
N VAL A 34 2.53 1.14 -9.38
CA VAL A 34 2.17 2.37 -10.09
C VAL A 34 1.63 3.42 -9.12
N LEU A 35 0.71 3.03 -8.22
CA LEU A 35 0.15 3.92 -7.20
C LEU A 35 1.25 4.45 -6.28
N SER A 36 2.09 3.55 -5.76
CA SER A 36 3.22 3.92 -4.91
C SER A 36 4.19 4.86 -5.59
N TYR A 37 4.56 4.59 -6.85
CA TYR A 37 5.46 5.43 -7.63
C TYR A 37 4.94 6.87 -7.72
N TRP A 38 3.68 7.05 -8.12
CA TRP A 38 3.11 8.40 -8.27
C TRP A 38 2.93 9.12 -6.94
N THR A 39 2.48 8.42 -5.90
CA THR A 39 2.36 8.99 -4.55
C THR A 39 3.71 9.47 -4.02
N GLN A 40 4.76 8.67 -4.17
CA GLN A 40 6.11 9.03 -3.70
C GLN A 40 6.75 10.10 -4.56
N SER A 41 6.57 10.07 -5.89
CA SER A 41 7.09 11.12 -6.78
C SER A 41 6.50 12.49 -6.43
N MET A 42 5.17 12.55 -6.23
CA MET A 42 4.52 13.80 -5.82
C MET A 42 4.95 14.27 -4.42
N TRP A 43 5.24 13.33 -3.50
CA TRP A 43 5.80 13.66 -2.19
C TRP A 43 7.21 14.25 -2.33
N ASP A 44 8.10 13.54 -3.02
CA ASP A 44 9.51 13.94 -3.14
C ASP A 44 9.68 15.29 -3.86
N GLU A 45 8.78 15.61 -4.79
CA GLU A 45 8.80 16.88 -5.51
C GLU A 45 8.25 18.06 -4.71
N GLN A 46 7.27 17.83 -3.83
CA GLN A 46 6.54 18.89 -3.15
C GLN A 46 6.28 18.53 -1.68
N GLU A 47 6.68 19.41 -0.76
CA GLU A 47 6.34 19.29 0.67
C GLU A 47 4.85 19.63 0.92
N LYS A 48 3.94 18.87 0.30
CA LYS A 48 2.49 19.06 0.32
C LYS A 48 1.77 17.71 0.40
N PRO A 49 0.57 17.64 0.99
CA PRO A 49 -0.26 16.44 0.90
C PRO A 49 -0.57 16.12 -0.56
N ASN A 50 -0.41 14.86 -0.96
CA ASN A 50 -0.74 14.39 -2.31
C ASN A 50 -1.61 13.13 -2.25
N TRP A 51 -2.22 12.79 -3.38
CA TRP A 51 -2.99 11.56 -3.54
C TRP A 51 -3.20 11.23 -5.02
N VAL A 52 -3.55 9.99 -5.31
CA VAL A 52 -4.06 9.62 -6.63
C VAL A 52 -5.56 9.91 -6.64
N GLY A 53 -5.99 10.87 -7.45
CA GLY A 53 -7.36 11.35 -7.38
C GLY A 53 -8.38 10.42 -8.02
N GLU A 54 -7.97 9.66 -9.04
CA GLU A 54 -8.79 8.61 -9.64
C GLU A 54 -7.91 7.44 -10.08
N PHE A 55 -8.40 6.21 -9.90
CA PHE A 55 -7.79 5.02 -10.45
C PHE A 55 -8.84 3.99 -10.87
N GLY A 56 -8.54 3.19 -11.90
CA GLY A 56 -9.30 1.97 -12.17
C GLY A 56 -9.35 1.58 -13.64
N VAL A 57 -10.17 0.57 -13.95
CA VAL A 57 -10.31 -0.01 -15.29
C VAL A 57 -11.76 -0.07 -15.71
N GLN A 58 -12.02 -0.25 -17.01
CA GLN A 58 -13.38 -0.43 -17.48
C GLN A 58 -13.97 -1.77 -16.97
N GLY A 59 -15.11 -1.70 -16.29
CA GLY A 59 -15.80 -2.89 -15.77
C GLY A 59 -15.19 -3.39 -14.45
N THR A 60 -15.49 -4.64 -14.08
CA THR A 60 -15.18 -5.17 -12.74
C THR A 60 -14.38 -6.48 -12.75
N ALA A 61 -13.73 -6.83 -13.86
CA ALA A 61 -13.03 -8.11 -13.99
C ALA A 61 -11.85 -8.25 -13.01
N GLU A 62 -11.09 -7.16 -12.85
CA GLU A 62 -9.89 -7.04 -12.00
C GLU A 62 -10.22 -6.78 -10.52
N TYR A 63 -11.50 -6.73 -10.14
CA TYR A 63 -11.93 -6.39 -8.80
C TYR A 63 -12.29 -7.65 -8.00
N PRO A 64 -11.99 -7.71 -6.69
CA PRO A 64 -11.54 -6.59 -5.85
C PRO A 64 -10.02 -6.33 -5.82
N GLU A 65 -9.20 -7.16 -6.48
CA GLU A 65 -7.74 -7.16 -6.33
C GLU A 65 -7.09 -5.84 -6.74
N LEU A 66 -7.50 -5.25 -7.87
CA LEU A 66 -7.03 -3.93 -8.29
C LEU A 66 -7.36 -2.84 -7.28
N PHE A 67 -8.58 -2.87 -6.74
CA PHE A 67 -9.03 -1.90 -5.73
C PHE A 67 -8.24 -2.02 -4.44
N HIS A 68 -8.06 -3.25 -3.97
CA HIS A 68 -7.29 -3.59 -2.79
C HIS A 68 -5.85 -3.09 -2.89
N ASN A 69 -5.13 -3.56 -3.92
CA ASN A 69 -3.71 -3.24 -4.10
C ASN A 69 -3.46 -1.73 -4.24
N SER A 70 -4.36 -1.02 -4.93
CA SER A 70 -4.23 0.43 -5.13
C SER A 70 -4.40 1.21 -3.83
N ILE A 71 -5.33 0.81 -2.97
CA ILE A 71 -5.61 1.51 -1.71
C ILE A 71 -4.53 1.25 -0.67
N TRP A 72 -4.10 -0.01 -0.51
CA TRP A 72 -3.08 -0.38 0.46
C TRP A 72 -1.71 0.21 0.11
N SER A 73 -1.31 0.15 -1.17
CA SER A 73 -0.07 0.76 -1.63
C SER A 73 -0.08 2.28 -1.46
N ALA A 74 -1.18 2.97 -1.77
CA ALA A 74 -1.31 4.41 -1.58
C ALA A 74 -1.16 4.80 -0.09
N LEU A 75 -1.82 4.09 0.83
CA LEU A 75 -1.66 4.30 2.28
C LEU A 75 -0.20 4.11 2.70
N ALA A 76 0.39 2.99 2.33
CA ALA A 76 1.76 2.62 2.70
C ALA A 76 2.83 3.54 2.10
N SER A 77 2.48 4.24 1.03
CA SER A 77 3.34 5.21 0.35
C SER A 77 3.15 6.64 0.85
N GLY A 78 2.20 6.87 1.76
CA GLY A 78 1.95 8.18 2.38
C GLY A 78 0.97 9.08 1.64
N ALA A 79 0.06 8.52 0.85
CA ALA A 79 -1.05 9.30 0.30
C ALA A 79 -1.87 9.94 1.43
N ALA A 80 -2.17 11.22 1.29
CA ALA A 80 -2.93 11.99 2.28
C ALA A 80 -4.41 11.59 2.31
N MET A 81 -4.88 10.90 1.27
CA MET A 81 -6.27 10.47 1.11
C MET A 81 -6.31 9.15 0.33
N THR A 82 -7.33 8.33 0.61
CA THR A 82 -7.61 7.12 -0.16
C THR A 82 -7.91 7.49 -1.62
N PRO A 83 -7.27 6.85 -2.60
CA PRO A 83 -7.57 7.10 -4.01
C PRO A 83 -9.04 6.85 -4.36
N ALA A 84 -9.62 7.67 -5.23
CA ALA A 84 -11.00 7.45 -5.68
C ALA A 84 -11.05 6.42 -6.80
N GLU A 85 -11.96 5.47 -6.68
CA GLU A 85 -12.10 4.41 -7.67
C GLU A 85 -12.99 4.84 -8.84
N TRP A 86 -12.59 4.44 -10.05
CA TRP A 86 -13.31 4.62 -11.30
C TRP A 86 -13.42 3.27 -12.04
N ASN A 87 -14.63 2.73 -12.18
CA ASN A 87 -14.90 1.51 -12.96
C ASN A 87 -15.97 1.71 -14.05
N SER A 88 -16.10 2.92 -14.61
CA SER A 88 -17.25 3.23 -15.45
C SER A 88 -17.21 2.49 -16.80
N GLY A 89 -17.83 1.32 -16.84
CA GLY A 89 -18.26 0.60 -18.05
C GLY A 89 -19.78 0.65 -18.25
N GLY A 90 -20.51 1.41 -17.43
CA GLY A 90 -21.97 1.53 -17.41
C GLY A 90 -22.45 2.89 -16.89
N SER A 91 -23.74 3.04 -16.60
CA SER A 91 -24.37 4.37 -16.38
C SER A 91 -23.90 5.12 -15.13
N TRP A 92 -23.40 4.46 -14.09
CA TRP A 92 -22.68 5.02 -12.93
C TRP A 92 -21.99 3.86 -12.18
N GLY A 93 -20.68 3.96 -11.90
CA GLY A 93 -19.93 2.93 -11.15
C GLY A 93 -20.48 2.75 -9.73
N ARG A 94 -20.56 1.51 -9.24
CA ARG A 94 -20.94 1.20 -7.86
C ARG A 94 -19.92 0.23 -7.27
N PRO A 95 -19.39 0.48 -6.06
CA PRO A 95 -18.53 -0.49 -5.38
C PRO A 95 -19.22 -1.84 -5.23
N THR A 96 -18.53 -2.91 -5.60
CA THR A 96 -19.03 -4.28 -5.42
C THR A 96 -19.12 -4.66 -3.93
N PRO A 97 -19.86 -5.71 -3.55
CA PRO A 97 -19.86 -6.22 -2.18
C PRO A 97 -18.45 -6.55 -1.66
N GLU A 98 -17.58 -7.08 -2.52
CA GLU A 98 -16.20 -7.45 -2.21
C GLU A 98 -15.36 -6.21 -1.92
N MET A 99 -15.47 -5.15 -2.74
CA MET A 99 -14.80 -3.86 -2.48
C MET A 99 -15.25 -3.24 -1.14
N LYS A 100 -16.54 -3.32 -0.81
CA LYS A 100 -17.05 -2.83 0.49
C LYS A 100 -16.53 -3.63 1.67
N THR A 101 -16.38 -4.94 1.47
CA THR A 101 -15.76 -5.84 2.46
C THR A 101 -14.30 -5.44 2.65
N ASP A 102 -13.59 -5.19 1.57
CA ASP A 102 -12.19 -4.74 1.59
C ASP A 102 -12.03 -3.42 2.34
N MET A 103 -12.86 -2.42 2.02
CA MET A 103 -12.88 -1.15 2.76
C MET A 103 -13.18 -1.32 4.26
N SER A 104 -13.99 -2.32 4.64
CA SER A 104 -14.28 -2.57 6.05
C SER A 104 -13.03 -3.05 6.81
N ARG A 105 -12.19 -3.88 6.16
CA ARG A 105 -10.90 -4.33 6.70
C ARG A 105 -9.90 -3.18 6.74
N PHE A 106 -9.81 -2.40 5.66
CA PHE A 106 -8.99 -1.20 5.61
C PHE A 106 -9.32 -0.22 6.74
N ILE A 107 -10.61 0.05 6.97
CA ILE A 107 -11.09 0.89 8.09
C ILE A 107 -10.64 0.32 9.43
N GLN A 108 -10.74 -1.00 9.63
CA GLN A 108 -10.32 -1.64 10.87
C GLN A 108 -8.81 -1.48 11.11
N PHE A 109 -7.99 -1.54 10.06
CA PHE A 109 -6.56 -1.36 10.15
C PHE A 109 -6.19 0.08 10.55
N VAL A 110 -6.70 1.08 9.83
CA VAL A 110 -6.36 2.49 10.09
C VAL A 110 -7.02 3.05 11.36
N LYS A 111 -7.98 2.31 11.94
CA LYS A 111 -8.72 2.76 13.12
C LYS A 111 -7.78 3.00 14.31
N GLY A 112 -7.80 4.25 14.81
CA GLY A 112 -7.01 4.65 15.97
C GLY A 112 -5.55 4.94 15.64
N MET A 113 -5.16 4.91 14.36
CA MET A 113 -3.87 5.43 13.93
C MET A 113 -3.95 6.96 13.82
N PRO A 114 -3.03 7.71 14.43
CA PRO A 114 -3.02 9.17 14.35
C PRO A 114 -2.39 9.63 13.02
N LEU A 115 -2.92 9.18 11.87
CA LEU A 115 -2.29 9.37 10.55
C LEU A 115 -2.00 10.85 10.23
N ALA A 116 -2.89 11.77 10.62
CA ALA A 116 -2.70 13.21 10.42
C ALA A 116 -1.58 13.81 11.29
N GLU A 117 -1.24 13.17 12.41
CA GLU A 117 -0.22 13.63 13.37
C GLU A 117 1.09 12.83 13.23
N LEU A 118 1.10 11.82 12.35
CA LEU A 118 2.20 10.87 12.21
C LEU A 118 3.52 11.58 11.84
N ASN A 119 3.44 12.69 11.10
CA ASN A 119 4.58 13.41 10.52
C ASN A 119 5.61 12.44 9.92
N PRO A 120 5.19 11.62 8.92
CA PRO A 120 5.96 10.47 8.51
C PRO A 120 7.19 10.84 7.69
N SER A 121 8.15 9.93 7.70
CA SER A 121 9.18 9.76 6.67
C SER A 121 9.00 8.39 6.02
N ARG A 122 9.50 8.24 4.80
CA ARG A 122 9.53 6.96 4.09
C ARG A 122 10.40 5.94 4.82
N LEU A 123 9.92 4.70 4.87
CA LEU A 123 10.72 3.54 5.24
C LEU A 123 11.32 2.92 3.97
N GLU A 124 12.58 2.50 4.07
CA GLU A 124 13.21 1.68 3.04
C GLU A 124 13.10 0.22 3.45
N LEU A 125 12.46 -0.60 2.61
CA LEU A 125 12.19 -2.00 2.88
C LEU A 125 12.96 -2.86 1.87
N SER A 126 13.73 -3.82 2.38
CA SER A 126 14.35 -4.87 1.57
C SER A 126 13.99 -6.25 2.09
N PHE A 127 13.82 -7.20 1.19
CA PHE A 127 13.33 -8.54 1.50
C PHE A 127 14.34 -9.60 1.07
N ASN A 128 14.37 -10.72 1.77
CA ASN A 128 15.15 -11.89 1.37
C ASN A 128 14.50 -12.72 0.25
N ASP A 129 13.20 -12.52 -0.01
CA ASP A 129 12.45 -13.13 -1.11
C ASP A 129 12.31 -12.13 -2.26
N GLU A 130 12.85 -12.49 -3.43
CA GLU A 130 12.83 -11.65 -4.64
C GLU A 130 11.42 -11.45 -5.22
N GLN A 131 10.42 -12.20 -4.74
CA GLN A 131 9.02 -12.08 -5.14
C GLN A 131 8.17 -11.29 -4.15
N VAL A 132 8.80 -10.68 -3.13
CA VAL A 132 8.14 -9.82 -2.15
C VAL A 132 8.65 -8.39 -2.29
N ARG A 133 7.70 -7.45 -2.24
CA ARG A 133 7.98 -6.01 -2.21
C ARG A 133 7.13 -5.34 -1.15
N GLY A 134 7.41 -4.08 -0.84
CA GLY A 134 6.59 -3.33 0.09
C GLY A 134 6.90 -1.85 0.13
N TRP A 135 6.03 -1.12 0.81
CA TRP A 135 6.16 0.31 1.06
C TRP A 135 5.82 0.58 2.52
N GLY A 136 6.37 1.65 3.08
CA GLY A 136 6.09 2.00 4.46
C GLY A 136 6.41 3.44 4.79
N ILE A 137 5.78 3.90 5.85
CA ILE A 137 5.94 5.22 6.43
C ILE A 137 6.01 5.11 7.96
N ALA A 138 6.87 5.91 8.58
CA ALA A 138 6.91 6.02 10.03
C ALA A 138 7.30 7.42 10.49
N GLY A 139 6.80 7.80 11.65
CA GLY A 139 7.23 8.97 12.40
C GLY A 139 7.70 8.59 13.81
N PRO A 140 7.89 9.58 14.70
CA PRO A 140 8.45 9.35 16.03
C PRO A 140 7.66 8.38 16.92
N GLN A 141 6.33 8.28 16.70
CA GLN A 141 5.39 7.49 17.51
C GLN A 141 5.08 6.10 16.92
N GLY A 142 5.64 5.75 15.75
CA GLY A 142 5.29 4.52 15.04
C GLY A 142 4.96 4.80 13.58
N GLY A 143 4.17 3.93 12.96
CA GLY A 143 3.92 3.98 11.52
C GLY A 143 3.21 2.74 11.00
N LEU A 144 3.39 2.47 9.71
CA LEU A 144 2.94 1.25 9.07
C LEU A 144 3.81 0.90 7.88
N PHE A 145 3.75 -0.37 7.51
CA PHE A 145 4.17 -0.81 6.19
C PHE A 145 3.22 -1.88 5.66
N TRP A 146 3.24 -2.06 4.35
CA TRP A 146 2.46 -3.06 3.65
C TRP A 146 3.39 -3.79 2.68
N VAL A 147 3.25 -5.12 2.63
CA VAL A 147 4.06 -6.00 1.80
C VAL A 147 3.17 -6.76 0.84
N GLN A 148 3.66 -7.06 -0.35
CA GLN A 148 2.92 -7.73 -1.42
C GLN A 148 3.80 -8.83 -2.03
N ASP A 149 3.23 -10.02 -2.19
CA ASP A 149 3.72 -11.03 -3.13
C ASP A 149 3.36 -10.58 -4.55
N PHE A 150 4.38 -10.37 -5.38
CA PHE A 150 4.21 -9.94 -6.76
C PHE A 150 4.61 -11.02 -7.79
N ALA A 151 4.76 -12.28 -7.39
CA ALA A 151 5.20 -13.37 -8.28
C ALA A 151 4.32 -13.56 -9.52
N LEU A 152 3.02 -13.25 -9.41
CA LEU A 152 2.05 -13.39 -10.49
C LEU A 152 1.78 -12.06 -11.22
N VAL A 153 2.66 -11.07 -11.09
CA VAL A 153 2.52 -9.81 -11.85
C VAL A 153 2.42 -10.08 -13.35
N GLY A 154 1.44 -9.44 -13.99
CA GLY A 154 1.16 -9.60 -15.42
C GLY A 154 0.47 -10.92 -15.81
N GLN A 155 0.15 -11.80 -14.86
CA GLN A 155 -0.66 -12.98 -15.12
C GLN A 155 -2.15 -12.65 -15.12
N PRO A 156 -2.99 -13.43 -15.85
CA PRO A 156 -4.44 -13.29 -15.81
C PRO A 156 -5.01 -13.34 -14.39
N ILE A 157 -6.06 -12.55 -14.12
CA ILE A 157 -6.72 -12.50 -12.81
C ILE A 157 -7.23 -13.85 -12.31
N ALA A 158 -7.56 -14.76 -13.24
CA ALA A 158 -7.99 -16.12 -12.90
C ALA A 158 -6.87 -16.95 -12.25
N ASP A 159 -5.63 -16.75 -12.68
CA ASP A 159 -4.47 -17.46 -12.14
C ASP A 159 -4.14 -16.95 -10.74
N LEU A 160 -4.22 -15.62 -10.53
CA LEU A 160 -4.09 -15.02 -9.19
C LEU A 160 -5.13 -15.58 -8.22
N ARG A 161 -6.39 -15.68 -8.63
CA ARG A 161 -7.47 -16.21 -7.78
C ARG A 161 -7.36 -17.70 -7.49
N ALA A 162 -6.71 -18.45 -8.38
CA ALA A 162 -6.47 -19.87 -8.22
C ALA A 162 -5.20 -20.19 -7.42
N ASP A 163 -4.32 -19.21 -7.22
CA ASP A 163 -3.05 -19.42 -6.55
C ASP A 163 -3.25 -19.63 -5.04
N GLU A 164 -2.77 -20.76 -4.54
CA GLU A 164 -2.80 -21.12 -3.11
C GLU A 164 -1.41 -21.05 -2.47
N THR A 165 -0.42 -20.48 -3.18
CA THR A 165 0.94 -20.37 -2.69
C THR A 165 0.98 -19.55 -1.40
N VAL A 166 1.67 -20.09 -0.39
CA VAL A 166 1.95 -19.41 0.88
C VAL A 166 3.42 -19.06 0.90
N ARG A 167 3.71 -17.78 1.16
CA ARG A 167 5.04 -17.26 1.46
C ARG A 167 5.36 -17.54 2.91
N SER A 168 6.50 -18.18 3.16
CA SER A 168 6.99 -18.54 4.48
C SER A 168 8.48 -18.22 4.60
N GLY A 169 8.94 -17.85 5.79
CA GLY A 169 10.35 -17.52 6.02
C GLY A 169 10.82 -16.24 5.33
N VAL A 170 9.87 -15.35 5.01
CA VAL A 170 10.18 -14.02 4.48
C VAL A 170 10.67 -13.15 5.62
N GLN A 171 11.80 -12.51 5.40
CA GLN A 171 12.40 -11.53 6.29
C GLN A 171 12.38 -10.16 5.60
N VAL A 172 12.02 -9.13 6.36
CA VAL A 172 12.16 -7.73 5.94
C VAL A 172 13.24 -7.06 6.76
N GLU A 173 14.12 -6.32 6.08
CA GLU A 173 14.98 -5.32 6.69
C GLU A 173 14.34 -3.95 6.49
N ILE A 174 14.15 -3.22 7.59
CA ILE A 174 13.46 -1.93 7.65
C ILE A 174 14.47 -0.85 8.01
N ALA A 175 14.81 0.02 7.06
CA ALA A 175 15.59 1.22 7.29
C ALA A 175 14.69 2.45 7.45
N GLY A 176 15.16 3.45 8.19
CA GLY A 176 14.43 4.70 8.46
C GLY A 176 13.65 4.73 9.79
N LEU A 177 13.56 3.61 10.50
CA LEU A 177 13.08 3.61 11.89
C LEU A 177 14.11 4.24 12.83
N LEU A 178 13.61 4.99 13.81
CA LEU A 178 14.45 5.50 14.90
C LEU A 178 14.90 4.36 15.80
N GLU A 179 15.96 4.56 16.58
CA GLU A 179 16.36 3.58 17.59
C GLU A 179 15.26 3.42 18.64
N GLY A 180 15.00 2.19 19.10
CA GLY A 180 13.99 1.95 20.12
C GLY A 180 13.37 0.56 20.08
N ALA A 181 12.56 0.29 21.09
CA ALA A 181 11.67 -0.86 21.13
C ALA A 181 10.40 -0.54 20.35
N TYR A 182 9.93 -1.48 19.55
CA TYR A 182 8.70 -1.39 18.79
C TYR A 182 7.86 -2.66 18.96
N THR A 183 6.55 -2.47 19.03
CA THR A 183 5.56 -3.51 18.81
C THR A 183 5.08 -3.41 17.37
N ILE A 184 5.38 -4.43 16.57
CA ILE A 184 4.89 -4.55 15.20
C ILE A 184 3.74 -5.56 15.19
N THR A 185 2.53 -5.11 14.86
CA THR A 185 1.35 -5.98 14.84
C THR A 185 0.97 -6.28 13.39
N PRO A 186 1.14 -7.53 12.92
CA PRO A 186 0.71 -7.92 11.58
C PRO A 186 -0.81 -7.96 11.45
N TYR A 187 -1.32 -7.70 10.26
CA TYR A 187 -2.73 -7.67 9.92
C TYR A 187 -2.96 -8.35 8.57
N ASP A 188 -3.70 -9.46 8.60
CA ASP A 188 -4.17 -10.13 7.38
C ASP A 188 -5.23 -9.23 6.72
N THR A 189 -4.85 -8.60 5.60
CA THR A 189 -5.65 -7.63 4.86
C THR A 189 -6.85 -8.26 4.17
N TRP A 190 -6.82 -9.57 3.89
CA TRP A 190 -7.88 -10.34 3.24
C TRP A 190 -8.82 -11.05 4.22
N GLN A 191 -8.44 -11.20 5.48
CA GLN A 191 -9.31 -11.76 6.52
C GLN A 191 -9.81 -10.69 7.49
N GLY A 192 -9.07 -9.60 7.62
CA GLY A 192 -9.35 -8.53 8.55
C GLY A 192 -8.97 -8.87 9.99
N ILE A 193 -7.91 -9.65 10.19
CA ILE A 193 -7.52 -10.20 11.48
C ILE A 193 -6.11 -9.74 11.83
N TYR A 194 -5.94 -9.19 13.04
CA TYR A 194 -4.62 -8.96 13.61
C TYR A 194 -4.01 -10.27 14.09
N LEU A 195 -2.73 -10.48 13.78
CA LEU A 195 -1.94 -11.61 14.25
C LEU A 195 -1.17 -11.24 15.52
N GLU A 196 -0.44 -12.21 16.07
CA GLU A 196 0.36 -11.99 17.27
C GLU A 196 1.40 -10.88 17.06
N PRO A 197 1.48 -9.89 17.97
CA PRO A 197 2.46 -8.82 17.86
C PRO A 197 3.91 -9.32 17.99
N ILE A 198 4.79 -8.73 17.20
CA ILE A 198 6.22 -9.02 17.18
C ILE A 198 6.95 -7.88 17.88
N GLN A 199 7.76 -8.21 18.88
CA GLN A 199 8.60 -7.24 19.59
C GLN A 199 9.96 -7.15 18.91
N VAL A 200 10.37 -5.94 18.53
CA VAL A 200 11.66 -5.71 17.88
C VAL A 200 12.37 -4.51 18.52
N ASN A 201 13.69 -4.61 18.63
CA ASN A 201 14.53 -3.50 19.08
C ASN A 201 15.39 -3.05 17.90
N CYS A 202 15.13 -1.85 17.39
CA CYS A 202 15.91 -1.25 16.31
C CYS A 202 17.08 -0.46 16.89
N THR A 203 18.26 -0.60 16.29
CA THR A 203 19.50 0.07 16.72
C THR A 203 19.82 1.22 15.77
N ALA A 204 20.32 2.35 16.30
CA ALA A 204 20.68 3.50 15.48
C ALA A 204 21.66 3.13 14.35
N GLY A 205 21.33 3.54 13.13
CA GLY A 205 22.17 3.32 11.95
C GLY A 205 22.18 1.89 11.41
N GLN A 206 21.31 1.01 11.92
CA GLN A 206 21.14 -0.35 11.42
C GLN A 206 19.71 -0.59 10.95
N SER A 207 19.54 -1.39 9.90
CA SER A 207 18.21 -1.86 9.51
C SER A 207 17.61 -2.72 10.62
N CYS A 208 16.32 -2.52 10.88
CA CYS A 208 15.57 -3.35 11.81
C CYS A 208 15.09 -4.59 11.08
N ILE A 209 15.45 -5.78 11.59
CA ILE A 209 15.15 -7.04 10.92
C ILE A 209 13.93 -7.69 11.55
N LEU A 210 12.98 -8.10 10.72
CA LEU A 210 11.72 -8.71 11.15
C LEU A 210 11.42 -9.95 10.29
N GLU A 211 11.15 -11.08 10.95
CA GLU A 211 10.55 -12.25 10.31
C GLU A 211 9.05 -12.00 10.12
N LEU A 212 8.57 -12.14 8.90
CA LEU A 212 7.15 -11.98 8.59
C LEU A 212 6.39 -13.28 8.89
N PRO A 213 5.15 -13.19 9.40
CA PRO A 213 4.25 -14.34 9.41
C PRO A 213 3.99 -14.84 8.00
N ASP A 214 3.56 -16.11 7.89
CA ASP A 214 3.14 -16.67 6.62
C ASP A 214 1.97 -15.88 6.02
N PHE A 215 2.02 -15.61 4.71
CA PHE A 215 0.98 -14.88 3.98
C PHE A 215 0.85 -15.38 2.54
N ARG A 216 -0.26 -15.06 1.86
CA ARG A 216 -0.50 -15.48 0.47
C ARG A 216 -0.26 -14.35 -0.52
N MET A 217 -1.04 -13.29 -0.42
CA MET A 217 -1.01 -12.19 -1.38
C MET A 217 -0.25 -10.98 -0.83
N ASP A 218 -0.54 -10.60 0.40
CA ASP A 218 -0.02 -9.39 1.01
C ASP A 218 -0.30 -9.41 2.52
N MET A 219 0.29 -8.45 3.23
CA MET A 219 0.04 -8.24 4.66
C MET A 219 0.35 -6.80 5.03
N ALA A 220 -0.43 -6.24 5.96
CA ALA A 220 -0.17 -4.93 6.54
C ALA A 220 0.42 -5.07 7.94
N PHE A 221 1.21 -4.10 8.35
CA PHE A 221 1.89 -4.10 9.64
C PHE A 221 1.74 -2.75 10.29
N LYS A 222 1.18 -2.73 11.49
CA LYS A 222 1.13 -1.54 12.34
C LYS A 222 2.39 -1.49 13.18
N ILE A 223 3.08 -0.34 13.20
CA ILE A 223 4.27 -0.11 14.03
C ILE A 223 3.88 0.81 15.17
N GLU A 224 4.12 0.39 16.40
CA GLU A 224 3.89 1.16 17.63
C GLU A 224 5.16 1.18 18.47
N ARG A 225 5.44 2.32 19.12
CA ARG A 225 6.64 2.53 19.95
C ARG A 225 6.29 2.59 21.43
#